data_AF-F3CFG4-F1
#
_entry.id   AF-F3CFG4-F1
#
_cell.length_a   1.000
_cell.length_b   1.000
_cell.length_c   1.000
_cell.angle_alpha   90.00
_cell.angle_beta   90.00
_cell.angle_gamma   90.00
#
_symmetry.space_group_name_H-M   'P 1'
#
loop_
_entity.id
_entity.type
_entity.pdbx_description
1 polymer ?
#
loop_
_entity_poly.entity_id
_entity_poly.type
_entity_poly.pdbx_seq_one_letter_code
_entity_poly.pdbx_strand_id
1 'polypeptide(L)'
;SGLTALLLLTSGLPVFAESMGTGSSLDRRVQTAVYSPDNVYRIQASVGRTSLVQLPANETINEASGLMVSGDPKAWSIGPNKAGNLVAIKPITDQEPNTNLVINTNRHT
;
A
#
# COMPACT_ATOMS: atom_id res chain seq x y z
N SER A 1 -36.12 -23.42 40.29
CA SER A 1 -35.11 -23.90 39.33
C SER A 1 -34.87 -22.80 38.31
N GLY A 2 -33.83 -22.00 38.51
CA GLY A 2 -33.53 -20.83 37.66
C GLY A 2 -32.56 -21.22 36.55
N LEU A 3 -32.95 -20.99 35.31
CA LEU A 3 -32.12 -21.22 34.13
C LEU A 3 -31.39 -19.92 33.79
N THR A 4 -30.10 -19.83 34.14
CA THR A 4 -29.24 -18.71 33.76
C THR A 4 -28.74 -18.91 32.32
N ALA A 5 -29.24 -18.10 31.40
CA ALA A 5 -28.74 -18.05 30.02
C ALA A 5 -27.46 -17.20 29.98
N LEU A 6 -26.34 -17.79 29.58
CA LEU A 6 -25.07 -17.09 29.36
C LEU A 6 -25.02 -16.59 27.91
N LEU A 7 -25.18 -15.29 27.72
CA LEU A 7 -25.09 -14.64 26.41
C LEU A 7 -23.61 -14.46 26.04
N LEU A 8 -23.10 -15.24 25.09
CA LEU A 8 -21.77 -15.02 24.50
C LEU A 8 -21.83 -13.77 23.61
N LEU A 9 -21.25 -12.65 24.07
CA LEU A 9 -20.97 -11.51 23.19
C LEU A 9 -19.79 -11.88 22.28
N THR A 10 -20.07 -12.24 21.04
CA THR A 10 -19.06 -12.34 19.99
C THR A 10 -18.69 -10.93 19.54
N SER A 11 -17.71 -10.32 20.18
CA SER A 11 -17.09 -9.08 19.70
C SER A 11 -16.26 -9.40 18.45
N GLY A 12 -16.84 -9.14 17.28
CA GLY A 12 -16.11 -9.21 16.00
C GLY A 12 -15.05 -8.11 15.95
N LEU A 13 -13.80 -8.47 15.68
CA LEU A 13 -12.74 -7.49 15.45
C LEU A 13 -13.01 -6.78 14.11
N PRO A 14 -12.90 -5.44 14.04
CA PRO A 14 -13.02 -4.73 12.78
C PRO A 14 -11.90 -5.17 11.85
N VAL A 15 -12.26 -5.73 10.69
CA VAL A 15 -11.32 -6.00 9.59
C VAL A 15 -11.33 -4.76 8.70
N PHE A 16 -10.21 -4.03 8.68
CA PHE A 16 -10.05 -2.89 7.78
C PHE A 16 -9.53 -3.38 6.42
N ALA A 17 -10.17 -2.91 5.35
CA ALA A 17 -9.79 -3.30 3.97
C ALA A 17 -8.45 -2.70 3.51
N GLU A 18 -8.04 -1.56 4.09
CA GLU A 18 -6.75 -0.94 3.86
C GLU A 18 -6.15 -0.40 5.16
N SER A 19 -4.82 -0.40 5.25
CA SER A 19 -4.04 0.12 6.37
C SER A 19 -3.18 1.30 5.93
N MET A 20 -2.99 2.28 6.82
CA MET A 20 -2.00 3.34 6.61
C MET A 20 -0.62 2.86 7.08
N GLY A 21 0.44 3.28 6.41
CA GLY A 21 1.79 3.10 6.94
C GLY A 21 1.97 3.84 8.28
N THR A 22 2.88 3.35 9.11
CA THR A 22 3.24 4.00 10.38
C THR A 22 4.11 5.21 10.09
N GLY A 23 3.62 6.40 10.42
CA GLY A 23 4.36 7.65 10.24
C GLY A 23 5.57 7.77 11.18
N SER A 24 6.66 8.34 10.69
CA SER A 24 7.83 8.69 11.50
C SER A 24 7.50 9.74 12.56
N SER A 25 8.23 9.70 13.68
CA SER A 25 8.11 10.69 14.76
C SER A 25 8.56 12.10 14.32
N LEU A 26 9.48 12.18 13.35
CA LEU A 26 10.02 13.46 12.85
C LEU A 26 9.16 14.08 11.75
N ASP A 27 8.56 13.24 10.89
CA ASP A 27 7.62 13.68 9.84
C ASP A 27 6.62 12.56 9.57
N ARG A 28 5.35 12.78 9.96
CA ARG A 28 4.28 11.78 9.80
C ARG A 28 3.95 11.44 8.34
N ARG A 29 4.43 12.23 7.37
CA ARG A 29 4.27 11.94 5.93
C ARG A 29 5.27 10.90 5.44
N VAL A 30 6.40 10.73 6.14
CA VAL A 30 7.32 9.62 5.89
C VAL A 30 6.78 8.42 6.64
N GLN A 31 6.32 7.42 5.90
CA GLN A 31 5.64 6.26 6.47
C GLN A 31 6.43 4.98 6.19
N THR A 32 6.36 4.05 7.13
CA THR A 32 6.88 2.69 6.98
C THR A 32 5.74 1.70 7.12
N ALA A 33 5.65 0.76 6.17
CA ALA A 33 4.72 -0.35 6.20
C ALA A 33 5.50 -1.65 6.30
N VAL A 34 5.11 -2.53 7.23
CA VAL A 34 5.69 -3.88 7.33
C VAL A 34 4.92 -4.77 6.37
N TYR A 35 5.60 -5.44 5.46
CA TYR A 35 4.93 -6.31 4.51
C TYR A 35 4.07 -7.38 5.22
N SER A 36 2.86 -7.58 4.70
CA SER A 36 1.98 -8.68 5.04
C SER A 36 1.15 -9.02 3.79
N PRO A 37 1.03 -10.31 3.42
CA PRO A 37 0.25 -10.72 2.26
C PRO A 37 -1.26 -10.46 2.43
N ASP A 38 -1.71 -10.21 3.66
CA ASP A 38 -3.11 -10.00 4.01
C ASP A 38 -3.50 -8.50 4.05
N ASN A 39 -2.54 -7.60 3.79
CA ASN A 39 -2.73 -6.15 3.95
C ASN A 39 -2.64 -5.39 2.62
N VAL A 40 -3.55 -4.45 2.44
CA VAL A 40 -3.44 -3.38 1.43
C VAL A 40 -2.99 -2.10 2.10
N TYR A 41 -2.00 -1.41 1.52
CA TYR A 41 -1.48 -0.16 2.06
C TYR A 41 -1.98 1.04 1.28
N ARG A 42 -2.47 2.04 2.02
CA ARG A 42 -2.92 3.31 1.45
C ARG A 42 -1.73 4.22 1.14
N ILE A 43 -1.66 4.70 -0.09
CA ILE A 43 -0.70 5.73 -0.51
C ILE A 43 -1.47 7.02 -0.77
N GLN A 44 -1.19 8.05 0.01
CA GLN A 44 -1.70 9.39 -0.24
C GLN A 44 -0.77 10.10 -1.22
N ALA A 45 -1.31 10.52 -2.36
CA ALA A 45 -0.58 11.27 -3.37
C ALA A 45 -1.37 12.51 -3.80
N SER A 46 -0.70 13.48 -4.43
CA SER A 46 -1.32 14.71 -4.90
C SER A 46 -0.64 15.19 -6.17
N VAL A 47 -1.40 15.80 -7.08
CA VAL A 47 -0.88 16.35 -8.33
C VAL A 47 0.23 17.37 -8.02
N GLY A 48 1.28 17.36 -8.84
CA GLY A 48 2.47 18.20 -8.63
C GLY A 48 3.43 17.70 -7.55
N ARG A 49 3.15 16.56 -6.89
CA ARG A 49 4.04 15.92 -5.90
C ARG A 49 4.35 14.49 -6.32
N THR A 50 5.54 14.01 -5.91
CA THR A 50 5.94 12.61 -6.12
C THR A 50 5.89 11.86 -4.80
N SER A 51 5.17 10.74 -4.78
CA SER A 51 5.28 9.75 -3.71
C SER A 51 6.31 8.71 -4.12
N LEU A 52 7.18 8.31 -3.19
CA LEU A 52 8.18 7.26 -3.41
C LEU A 52 7.89 6.09 -2.47
N VAL A 53 7.81 4.90 -3.05
CA VAL A 53 7.86 3.64 -2.29
C VAL A 53 9.28 3.10 -2.39
N GLN A 54 9.91 2.88 -1.24
CA GLN A 54 11.22 2.26 -1.15
C GLN A 54 11.08 0.81 -0.70
N LEU A 55 11.62 -0.09 -1.51
CA LEU A 55 11.70 -1.50 -1.18
C LEU A 55 12.85 -1.76 -0.20
N PRO A 56 12.76 -2.82 0.64
CA PRO A 56 13.86 -3.29 1.47
C PRO A 56 15.14 -3.58 0.67
N ALA A 57 16.25 -3.74 1.39
CA ALA A 57 17.51 -4.16 0.78
C ALA A 57 17.36 -5.52 0.08
N ASN A 58 18.02 -5.66 -1.07
CA ASN A 58 18.00 -6.88 -1.91
C ASN A 58 16.61 -7.25 -2.47
N GLU A 59 15.71 -6.28 -2.55
CA GLU A 59 14.40 -6.41 -3.18
C GLU A 59 14.28 -5.44 -4.37
N THR A 60 13.77 -5.95 -5.49
CA THR A 60 13.65 -5.21 -6.73
C THR A 60 12.46 -5.69 -7.57
N ILE A 61 11.89 -4.77 -8.32
CA ILE A 61 10.89 -5.06 -9.36
C ILE A 61 11.51 -5.41 -10.72
N ASN A 62 12.82 -5.22 -10.93
CA ASN A 62 13.40 -5.37 -12.27
C ASN A 62 13.75 -6.82 -12.67
N GLU A 63 13.33 -7.80 -11.87
CA GLU A 63 13.53 -9.22 -12.15
C GLU A 63 12.32 -9.84 -12.88
N ALA A 64 12.43 -11.13 -13.23
CA ALA A 64 11.43 -11.83 -14.04
C ALA A 64 10.02 -11.86 -13.43
N SER A 65 9.89 -11.82 -12.10
CA SER A 65 8.61 -11.77 -11.40
C SER A 65 8.02 -10.35 -11.30
N GLY A 66 8.77 -9.33 -11.68
CA GLY A 66 8.40 -7.93 -11.52
C GLY A 66 7.09 -7.54 -12.19
N LEU A 67 6.22 -6.84 -11.45
CA LEU A 67 4.98 -6.29 -11.99
C LEU A 67 4.64 -4.98 -11.29
N MET A 68 4.20 -3.98 -12.04
CA MET A 68 3.62 -2.77 -11.49
C MET A 68 2.48 -2.27 -12.36
N VAL A 69 1.27 -2.30 -11.82
CA VAL A 69 0.04 -1.99 -12.55
C VAL A 69 -0.91 -1.23 -11.65
N SER A 70 -1.48 -0.14 -12.16
CA SER A 70 -2.62 0.54 -11.54
C SER A 70 -3.93 0.16 -12.22
N GLY A 71 -5.05 0.26 -11.49
CA GLY A 71 -6.38 0.06 -12.07
C GLY A 71 -6.79 1.16 -13.05
N ASP A 72 -6.22 2.36 -12.92
CA ASP A 72 -6.33 3.45 -13.90
C ASP A 72 -4.93 3.93 -14.32
N PRO A 73 -4.30 3.32 -15.32
CA PRO A 73 -2.96 3.72 -15.77
C PRO A 73 -2.95 5.06 -16.51
N LYS A 74 -4.10 5.62 -16.90
CA LYS A 74 -4.16 6.92 -17.60
C LYS A 74 -4.08 8.09 -16.61
N ALA A 75 -4.56 7.90 -15.39
CA ALA A 75 -4.51 8.91 -14.34
C ALA A 75 -3.16 8.98 -13.61
N TRP A 76 -2.24 8.04 -13.83
CA TRP A 76 -1.02 7.89 -13.03
C TRP A 76 0.25 7.71 -13.87
N SER A 77 1.30 8.41 -13.48
CA SER A 77 2.67 8.16 -13.95
C SER A 77 3.39 7.36 -12.88
N ILE A 78 3.75 6.12 -13.21
CA ILE A 78 4.37 5.18 -12.28
C ILE A 78 5.61 4.58 -12.94
N GLY A 79 6.74 4.54 -12.22
CA GLY A 79 8.00 4.07 -12.78
C GLY A 79 9.03 3.70 -11.70
N PRO A 80 9.80 2.62 -11.89
CA PRO A 80 10.92 2.31 -11.02
C PRO A 80 12.16 3.15 -11.35
N ASN A 81 13.08 3.27 -10.40
CA ASN A 81 14.46 3.66 -10.70
C ASN A 81 15.21 2.53 -11.43
N LYS A 82 16.43 2.80 -11.91
CA LYS A 82 17.24 1.80 -12.62
C LYS A 82 17.54 0.53 -11.80
N ALA A 83 17.64 0.66 -10.48
CA ALA A 83 17.87 -0.48 -9.58
C ALA A 83 16.59 -1.26 -9.23
N GLY A 84 15.41 -0.69 -9.52
CA GLY A 84 14.11 -1.31 -9.25
C GLY A 84 13.70 -1.35 -7.77
N ASN A 85 14.46 -0.71 -6.88
CA ASN A 85 14.19 -0.67 -5.44
C ASN A 85 13.44 0.59 -4.99
N LEU A 86 13.24 1.55 -5.90
CA LEU A 86 12.43 2.74 -5.66
C LEU A 86 11.36 2.83 -6.75
N VAL A 87 10.12 3.01 -6.35
CA VAL A 87 8.98 3.21 -7.25
C VAL A 87 8.41 4.60 -7.05
N ALA A 88 8.44 5.42 -8.10
CA ALA A 88 7.83 6.73 -8.12
C ALA A 88 6.37 6.61 -8.56
N ILE A 89 5.47 7.27 -7.82
CA ILE A 89 4.03 7.28 -8.05
C ILE A 89 3.59 8.74 -8.10
N LYS A 90 3.01 9.16 -9.22
CA LYS A 90 2.53 10.54 -9.42
C LYS A 90 1.15 10.53 -10.08
N PRO A 91 0.13 11.14 -9.47
CA PRO A 91 -1.12 11.39 -10.18
C PRO A 91 -0.89 12.48 -11.23
N ILE A 92 -1.43 12.26 -12.43
CA ILE A 92 -1.37 13.19 -13.57
C ILE A 92 -2.62 14.08 -13.60
N THR A 93 -3.72 13.61 -13.00
CA THR A 93 -5.02 14.30 -12.94
C THR A 93 -5.58 14.26 -11.51
N ASP A 94 -6.39 15.26 -11.18
CA ASP A 94 -7.17 15.35 -9.94
C ASP A 94 -8.63 14.89 -10.10
N GLN A 95 -9.03 14.54 -11.33
CA GLN A 95 -10.36 14.02 -11.65
C GLN A 95 -10.48 12.55 -11.26
N GLU A 96 -11.00 12.32 -10.05
CA GLU A 96 -11.29 10.98 -9.49
C GLU A 96 -10.17 9.93 -9.67
N PRO A 97 -8.90 10.23 -9.36
CA PRO A 97 -7.79 9.32 -9.68
C PRO A 97 -7.68 8.13 -8.73
N ASN A 98 -8.59 7.97 -7.76
CA ASN A 98 -8.49 6.91 -6.74
C ASN A 98 -8.58 5.54 -7.42
N THR A 99 -7.53 4.72 -7.22
CA THR A 99 -7.40 3.41 -7.84
C THR A 99 -6.52 2.51 -6.98
N ASN A 100 -6.45 1.23 -7.32
CA ASN A 100 -5.48 0.31 -6.75
C ASN A 100 -4.15 0.37 -7.53
N LEU A 101 -3.07 0.01 -6.85
CA LEU A 101 -1.75 -0.20 -7.44
C LEU A 101 -1.21 -1.52 -6.88
N VAL A 102 -0.77 -2.41 -7.77
CA VAL A 102 -0.11 -3.66 -7.42
C VAL A 102 1.37 -3.54 -7.77
N ILE A 103 2.24 -3.94 -6.84
CA ILE A 103 3.70 -3.99 -7.03
C ILE A 103 4.16 -5.41 -6.63
N ASN A 104 4.54 -6.23 -7.61
CA ASN A 104 5.16 -7.53 -7.37
C ASN A 104 6.67 -7.42 -7.56
N THR A 105 7.43 -8.07 -6.68
CA THR A 105 8.90 -8.00 -6.66
C THR A 105 9.51 -9.39 -6.77
N ASN A 106 10.83 -9.49 -6.66
CA ASN A 106 11.54 -10.76 -6.49
C ASN A 106 11.39 -11.39 -5.09
N ARG A 107 10.75 -10.71 -4.14
CA ARG A 107 10.58 -11.19 -2.75
C ARG A 107 9.13 -11.27 -2.28
N HIS A 108 8.27 -10.34 -2.70
CA HIS A 108 6.93 -10.14 -2.15
C HIS A 108 5.91 -9.79 -3.24
N THR A 109 4.62 -9.97 -2.91
CA THR A 109 3.44 -9.61 -3.72
C THR A 109 2.44 -8.84 -2.89
#